data_AF-A0A1B6EQZ7-F1
#
_entry.id   AF-A0A1B6EQZ7-F1
#
_cell.length_a   1.000
_cell.length_b   1.000
_cell.length_c   1.000
_cell.angle_alpha   90.00
_cell.angle_beta   90.00
_cell.angle_gamma   90.00
#
_symmetry.space_group_name_H-M   'P 1'
#
loop_
_entity.id
_entity.type
_entity.pdbx_description
1 polymer ?
#
loop_
_entity_poly.entity_id
_entity_poly.type
_entity_poly.pdbx_seq_one_letter_code
_entity_poly.pdbx_strand_id
1 'polypeptide(L)'
;EGMGPEHSSARLERFLQMSADDPDYFPPESEEFAVRQLHDINWIVANCSTPANYFHILRRQIALPFRKPLVLMTPKSLLRHPEAKSSFDDMNEGTEFQRIIPENGKAAQNPDSVQKVIFCSGKV
;
A
#
# COMPACT_ATOMS: atom_id res chain seq x y z
N GLU A 1 12.98 5.22 13.92
CA GLU A 1 14.40 5.33 13.50
C GLU A 1 15.16 6.38 14.30
N GLY A 2 14.51 7.38 14.91
CA GLY A 2 15.18 8.25 15.88
C GLY A 2 16.11 9.31 15.27
N MET A 3 16.00 9.58 13.97
CA MET A 3 16.92 10.46 13.24
C MET A 3 16.55 11.97 13.32
N GLY A 4 15.62 12.34 14.20
CA GLY A 4 15.16 13.72 14.37
C GLY A 4 14.07 14.17 13.40
N PRO A 5 13.60 15.43 13.52
CA PRO A 5 12.39 15.93 12.85
C PRO A 5 12.47 15.91 11.31
N GLU A 6 13.62 16.29 10.75
CA GLU A 6 13.80 16.41 9.29
C GLU A 6 14.20 15.08 8.61
N HIS A 7 14.31 13.99 9.37
CA HIS A 7 14.69 12.66 8.86
C HIS A 7 13.65 11.58 9.17
N SER A 8 12.47 11.95 9.66
CA SER A 8 11.49 10.98 10.15
C SER A 8 10.20 10.92 9.34
N SER A 9 9.72 12.05 8.82
CA SER A 9 8.41 12.13 8.17
C SER A 9 8.49 12.78 6.79
N ALA A 10 7.88 12.12 5.80
CA ALA A 10 7.59 12.72 4.49
C ALA A 10 6.26 13.51 4.50
N ARG A 11 5.63 13.68 5.67
CA ARG A 11 4.37 14.40 5.86
C ARG A 11 3.21 13.77 5.07
N LEU A 12 3.05 12.44 5.20
CA LEU A 12 2.01 11.65 4.53
C LEU A 12 0.61 12.27 4.69
N GLU A 13 0.31 12.79 5.88
CA GLU A 13 -0.93 13.46 6.22
C GLU A 13 -1.28 14.60 5.26
N ARG A 14 -0.27 15.34 4.76
CA ARG A 14 -0.47 16.45 3.84
C ARG A 14 -0.91 15.95 2.46
N PHE A 15 -0.29 14.89 1.97
CA PHE A 15 -0.67 14.28 0.69
C PHE A 15 -2.06 13.66 0.75
N LEU A 16 -2.42 13.04 1.87
CA LEU A 16 -3.78 12.53 2.10
C LEU A 16 -4.79 13.68 2.13
N GLN A 17 -4.54 14.75 2.88
CA GLN A 17 -5.42 15.93 2.94
C GLN A 17 -5.63 16.60 1.57
N MET A 18 -4.60 16.59 0.72
CA MET A 18 -4.66 17.18 -0.62
C MET A 18 -5.21 16.19 -1.68
N SER A 19 -5.62 14.98 -1.28
CA SER A 19 -6.22 14.02 -2.20
C SER A 19 -7.66 14.43 -2.52
N ALA A 20 -8.04 14.36 -3.79
CA ALA A 20 -9.40 14.66 -4.26
C ALA A 20 -10.31 13.45 -4.04
N ASP A 21 -10.49 13.08 -2.77
CA ASP A 21 -11.30 11.96 -2.30
C ASP A 21 -12.28 12.44 -1.24
N ASP A 22 -13.45 11.79 -1.16
CA ASP A 22 -14.42 12.04 -0.10
C ASP A 22 -14.26 10.97 0.99
N PRO A 23 -13.78 11.33 2.20
CA PRO A 23 -13.50 10.37 3.25
C PRO A 23 -14.77 9.68 3.81
N ASP A 24 -15.95 10.25 3.57
CA ASP A 24 -17.23 9.75 4.08
C ASP A 24 -18.01 8.98 3.00
N TYR A 25 -17.51 8.94 1.76
CA TYR A 25 -18.15 8.24 0.65
C TYR A 25 -17.34 7.02 0.22
N PHE A 26 -17.93 5.83 0.38
CA PHE A 26 -17.40 4.61 -0.19
C PHE A 26 -18.06 4.35 -1.56
N PRO A 27 -17.31 4.30 -2.67
CA PRO A 27 -17.89 4.04 -3.98
C PRO A 27 -18.50 2.63 -4.04
N PRO A 28 -19.59 2.43 -4.80
CA PRO A 28 -20.19 1.12 -4.96
C PRO A 28 -19.21 0.14 -5.63
N GLU A 29 -19.15 -1.08 -5.09
CA GLU A 29 -18.32 -2.14 -5.64
C GLU A 29 -18.79 -2.53 -7.05
N SER A 30 -17.83 -2.71 -7.94
CA SER A 30 -18.03 -3.14 -9.33
C SER A 30 -16.75 -3.82 -9.82
N GLU A 31 -16.82 -4.57 -10.91
CA GLU A 31 -15.63 -5.21 -11.52
C GLU A 31 -14.55 -4.18 -11.86
N GLU A 32 -14.94 -2.95 -12.16
CA GLU A 32 -14.06 -1.85 -12.54
C GLU A 32 -13.72 -0.91 -11.38
N PHE A 33 -14.19 -1.21 -10.15
CA PHE A 33 -14.05 -0.36 -8.97
C PHE A 33 -12.60 0.14 -8.79
N ALA A 34 -11.65 -0.79 -8.87
CA ALA A 34 -10.24 -0.48 -8.67
C ALA A 34 -9.69 0.51 -9.72
N VAL A 35 -10.08 0.34 -11.00
CA VAL A 35 -9.60 1.19 -12.10
C VAL A 35 -10.27 2.56 -12.05
N ARG A 36 -11.58 2.61 -11.80
CA ARG A 36 -12.34 3.86 -11.66
C ARG A 36 -11.83 4.70 -10.51
N GLN A 37 -11.63 4.11 -9.33
CA GLN A 37 -11.05 4.82 -8.18
C GLN A 37 -9.67 5.42 -8.52
N LEU A 38 -8.79 4.67 -9.18
CA LEU A 38 -7.47 5.16 -9.59
C LEU A 38 -7.54 6.23 -10.69
N HIS A 39 -8.58 6.20 -11.52
CA HIS A 39 -8.81 7.17 -12.57
C HIS A 39 -9.34 8.49 -12.00
N ASP A 40 -10.26 8.44 -11.05
CA ASP A 40 -10.97 9.61 -10.55
C ASP A 40 -10.15 10.41 -9.54
N ILE A 41 -9.33 9.73 -8.72
CA ILE A 41 -8.43 10.39 -7.76
C ILE A 41 -7.37 11.26 -8.45
N ASN A 42 -6.95 12.36 -7.83
CA ASN A 42 -5.92 13.25 -8.40
C ASN A 42 -4.50 12.63 -8.40
N TRP A 43 -4.15 11.83 -7.39
CA TRP A 43 -2.89 11.07 -7.32
C TRP A 43 -3.05 9.79 -6.52
N ILE A 44 -2.04 8.92 -6.58
CA ILE A 44 -1.99 7.67 -5.82
C ILE A 44 -1.02 7.86 -4.66
N VAL A 45 -1.46 7.60 -3.43
CA VAL A 45 -0.61 7.61 -2.23
C VAL A 45 -0.40 6.18 -1.75
N ALA A 46 0.85 5.77 -1.49
CA ALA A 46 1.16 4.41 -1.06
C ALA A 46 2.33 4.34 -0.07
N ASN A 47 2.32 3.30 0.76
CA ASN A 47 3.34 3.03 1.77
C ASN A 47 3.58 1.51 1.86
N CYS A 48 4.46 1.00 1.00
CA CYS A 48 4.69 -0.43 0.84
C CYS A 48 5.57 -1.00 1.96
N SER A 49 5.21 -2.19 2.45
CA SER A 49 5.96 -2.92 3.48
C SER A 49 6.75 -4.12 2.93
N THR A 50 6.44 -4.60 1.72
CA THR A 50 7.13 -5.74 1.08
C THR A 50 7.79 -5.35 -0.25
N PRO A 51 8.94 -5.96 -0.60
CA PRO A 51 9.57 -5.78 -1.91
C PRO A 51 8.64 -6.11 -3.09
N ALA A 52 7.81 -7.16 -3.01
CA ALA A 52 6.86 -7.51 -4.07
C ALA A 52 5.82 -6.42 -4.33
N ASN A 53 5.24 -5.81 -3.29
CA ASN A 53 4.32 -4.69 -3.49
C ASN A 53 5.02 -3.47 -4.10
N TYR A 54 6.29 -3.22 -3.73
CA TYR A 54 7.09 -2.15 -4.32
C TYR A 54 7.38 -2.42 -5.82
N PHE A 55 7.69 -3.66 -6.20
CA PHE A 55 7.83 -4.09 -7.59
C PHE A 55 6.54 -3.85 -8.39
N HIS A 56 5.40 -4.31 -7.85
CA HIS A 56 4.11 -4.22 -8.53
C HIS A 56 3.62 -2.78 -8.69
N ILE A 57 3.77 -1.93 -7.67
CA ILE A 57 3.29 -0.55 -7.77
C ILE A 57 4.05 0.26 -8.81
N LEU A 58 5.36 0.01 -8.97
CA LEU A 58 6.17 0.66 -10.00
C LEU A 58 5.76 0.20 -11.41
N ARG A 59 5.53 -1.10 -11.60
CA ARG A 59 5.01 -1.63 -12.88
C ARG A 59 3.62 -1.09 -13.20
N ARG A 60 2.76 -0.98 -12.19
CA ARG A 60 1.40 -0.46 -12.32
C ARG A 60 1.38 0.96 -12.89
N GLN A 61 2.33 1.83 -12.53
CA GLN A 61 2.42 3.18 -13.12
C GLN A 61 2.54 3.18 -14.65
N ILE A 62 3.15 2.14 -15.23
CA ILE A 62 3.30 2.00 -16.68
C ILE A 62 2.14 1.23 -17.29
N ALA A 63 1.69 0.17 -16.59
CA ALA A 63 0.62 -0.73 -17.05
C ALA A 63 -0.78 -0.10 -17.03
N LEU A 64 -1.01 0.93 -16.21
CA LEU A 64 -2.29 1.64 -16.20
C LEU A 64 -2.56 2.31 -17.57
N PRO A 65 -3.84 2.36 -18.01
CA PRO A 65 -4.23 2.99 -19.28
C PRO A 65 -4.17 4.53 -19.24
N PHE A 66 -3.84 5.10 -18.07
CA PHE A 66 -3.68 6.53 -17.84
C PHE A 66 -2.43 6.79 -16.99
N ARG A 67 -2.10 8.07 -16.77
CA ARG A 67 -0.97 8.49 -15.93
C ARG A 67 -1.48 9.32 -14.76
N LYS A 68 -1.12 8.89 -13.55
CA LYS A 68 -1.37 9.61 -12.30
C LYS A 68 -0.05 9.75 -11.54
N PRO A 69 0.15 10.86 -10.80
CA PRO A 69 1.28 10.95 -9.88
C PRO A 69 1.21 9.83 -8.83
N LEU A 70 2.36 9.25 -8.49
CA LEU A 70 2.50 8.29 -7.39
C LEU A 70 3.35 8.92 -6.29
N VAL A 71 2.72 9.19 -5.15
CA VAL A 71 3.35 9.62 -3.91
C VAL A 71 3.66 8.38 -3.08
N LEU A 72 4.94 7.97 -3.08
CA LEU A 72 5.37 6.74 -2.44
C LEU A 72 6.23 7.03 -1.20
N MET A 73 5.78 6.55 -0.04
CA MET A 73 6.57 6.59 1.20
C MET A 73 7.66 5.52 1.12
N THR A 74 8.83 5.90 0.62
CA THR A 74 9.92 4.95 0.40
C THR A 74 10.54 4.48 1.72
N PRO A 75 10.88 3.18 1.82
CA PRO A 75 11.43 2.64 3.05
C PRO A 75 12.86 3.14 3.34
N LYS A 76 13.21 3.18 4.63
CA LYS A 76 14.59 3.38 5.11
C LYS A 76 15.13 2.12 5.77
N SER A 77 14.69 1.79 6.99
CA SER A 77 15.13 0.56 7.66
C SER A 77 14.71 -0.72 6.95
N LEU A 78 13.53 -0.74 6.29
CA LEU A 78 13.06 -1.95 5.60
C LEU A 78 13.96 -2.37 4.43
N LEU A 79 14.80 -1.46 3.90
CA LEU A 79 15.77 -1.80 2.85
C LEU A 79 16.74 -2.91 3.24
N ARG A 80 16.93 -3.15 4.55
CA ARG A 80 17.84 -4.18 5.08
C ARG A 80 17.19 -5.05 6.15
N HIS A 81 15.88 -4.95 6.37
CA HIS A 81 15.22 -5.68 7.44
C HIS A 81 15.10 -7.16 7.05
N PRO A 82 15.56 -8.13 7.88
CA PRO A 82 15.59 -9.55 7.52
C PRO A 82 14.23 -10.16 7.18
N GLU A 83 13.15 -9.59 7.71
CA GLU A 83 11.77 -10.02 7.44
C GLU A 83 11.11 -9.26 6.27
N ALA A 84 11.69 -8.15 5.82
CA ALA A 84 11.18 -7.37 4.69
C ALA A 84 11.71 -7.93 3.36
N LYS A 85 11.35 -9.18 3.07
CA LYS A 85 11.76 -9.95 1.90
C LYS A 85 10.54 -10.54 1.21
N SER A 86 10.63 -10.74 -0.11
CA SER A 86 9.60 -11.39 -0.92
C SER A 86 10.22 -12.50 -1.75
N SER A 87 9.45 -13.55 -2.04
CA SER A 87 9.88 -14.53 -3.04
C SER A 87 9.80 -13.91 -4.43
N PHE A 88 10.56 -14.44 -5.39
CA PHE A 88 10.34 -14.13 -6.81
C PHE A 88 8.98 -14.65 -7.29
N ASP A 89 8.44 -15.68 -6.64
CA ASP A 89 7.10 -16.19 -6.94
C ASP A 89 6.02 -15.11 -6.77
N ASP A 90 6.22 -14.17 -5.84
CA ASP A 90 5.32 -13.03 -5.60
C ASP A 90 5.41 -11.95 -6.70
N MET A 91 6.29 -12.12 -7.68
CA MET A 91 6.55 -11.19 -8.78
C MET A 91 6.38 -11.82 -10.18
N ASN A 92 5.93 -13.09 -10.22
CA ASN A 92 5.69 -13.83 -11.46
C ASN A 92 4.36 -13.45 -12.13
N GLU A 93 4.09 -14.04 -13.30
CA GLU A 93 2.80 -13.87 -13.98
C GLU A 93 1.63 -14.28 -13.08
N GLY A 94 0.52 -13.54 -13.19
CA GLY A 94 -0.66 -13.73 -12.34
C GLY A 94 -0.57 -13.09 -10.95
N THR A 95 0.57 -12.48 -10.59
CA THR A 95 0.70 -11.70 -9.34
C THR A 95 0.41 -10.22 -9.57
N GLU A 96 -0.01 -9.53 -8.52
CA GLU A 96 -0.41 -8.13 -8.58
C GLU A 96 -0.12 -7.36 -7.28
N PHE A 97 -0.29 -6.04 -7.35
CA PHE A 97 -0.19 -5.17 -6.19
C PHE A 97 -1.30 -5.47 -5.18
N GLN A 98 -0.92 -5.81 -3.95
CA GLN A 98 -1.85 -6.04 -2.85
C GLN A 98 -2.21 -4.71 -2.17
N ARG A 99 -3.46 -4.26 -2.32
CA ARG A 99 -3.97 -3.04 -1.66
C ARG A 99 -4.05 -3.20 -0.14
N ILE A 100 -4.38 -4.40 0.32
CA ILE A 100 -4.38 -4.83 1.72
C ILE A 100 -3.57 -6.12 1.77
N ILE A 101 -2.65 -6.24 2.72
CA ILE A 101 -1.93 -7.49 2.98
C ILE A 101 -2.64 -8.15 4.17
N PRO A 102 -3.33 -9.30 3.98
CA PRO A 102 -4.04 -9.96 5.07
C PRO A 102 -3.06 -10.62 6.05
N GLU A 103 -3.49 -10.75 7.30
CA GLU A 103 -2.83 -11.60 8.30
C GLU A 103 -2.78 -13.05 7.78
N ASN A 104 -1.61 -13.69 7.87
CA ASN A 104 -1.37 -15.04 7.38
C ASN A 104 -0.75 -15.98 8.42
N GLY A 105 -0.60 -15.51 9.65
CA GLY A 105 -0.07 -16.25 10.79
C GLY A 105 -1.17 -16.89 11.64
N LYS A 106 -0.90 -16.99 12.95
CA LYS A 106 -1.76 -17.75 13.90
C LYS A 106 -3.19 -17.23 13.97
N ALA A 107 -3.39 -15.91 13.87
CA ALA A 107 -4.72 -15.32 13.94
C ALA A 107 -5.59 -15.68 12.74
N ALA A 108 -4.99 -15.91 11.56
CA ALA A 108 -5.72 -16.36 10.38
C ALA A 108 -6.23 -17.81 10.49
N GLN A 109 -5.65 -18.63 11.37
CA GLN A 109 -6.04 -20.04 11.55
C GLN A 109 -7.30 -20.20 12.40
N ASN A 110 -7.65 -19.18 13.20
CA ASN A 110 -8.89 -19.17 13.97
C ASN A 110 -9.50 -17.76 14.02
N PRO A 111 -10.05 -17.26 12.89
CA PRO A 111 -10.58 -15.90 12.79
C PRO A 111 -11.68 -15.60 13.80
N ASP A 112 -12.52 -16.58 14.14
CA ASP A 112 -13.63 -16.44 15.09
C ASP A 112 -13.16 -16.13 16.52
N SER A 113 -11.91 -16.49 16.85
CA SER A 113 -11.30 -16.19 18.15
C SER A 113 -10.68 -14.79 18.23
N VAL A 114 -10.59 -14.07 17.11
CA VAL A 114 -9.95 -12.75 17.05
C VAL A 114 -10.83 -11.70 17.71
N GLN A 115 -10.32 -11.06 18.76
CA GLN A 115 -11.03 -10.00 19.51
C GLN A 115 -10.70 -8.59 19.04
N LYS A 116 -9.59 -8.41 18.32
CA LYS A 116 -9.08 -7.09 17.93
C LYS A 116 -8.34 -7.17 16.61
N VAL A 117 -8.68 -6.27 15.70
CA VAL A 117 -7.98 -6.06 14.43
C VAL A 117 -7.17 -4.77 14.54
N ILE A 118 -5.87 -4.85 14.23
CA ILE A 118 -4.98 -3.69 14.22
C ILE A 118 -4.67 -3.37 12.75
N PHE A 119 -5.15 -2.21 12.30
CA PHE A 119 -4.78 -1.68 11.00
C PHE A 119 -3.44 -0.94 11.09
N CYS A 120 -2.55 -1.18 10.14
CA CYS A 120 -1.27 -0.50 10.04
C CYS A 120 -0.89 -0.24 8.58
N SER A 121 0.11 0.63 8.39
CA SER A 121 0.64 0.96 7.07
C SER A 121 2.14 1.22 7.13
N GLY A 122 2.88 0.70 6.15
CA GLY A 122 4.33 0.80 6.10
C GLY A 122 5.00 -0.10 7.13
N LYS A 123 6.03 0.42 7.81
CA LYS A 123 6.96 -0.40 8.61
C LYS A 123 6.53 -0.71 10.05
N VAL A 124 5.46 -0.06 10.53
CA VAL A 124 5.10 0.00 11.95
C VAL A 124 4.80 -1.37 12.53
#